data_AF-A0A183TAN2-F1
#
_entry.id   AF-A0A183TAN2-F1
#
_cell.length_a   1.000
_cell.length_b   1.000
_cell.length_c   1.000
_cell.angle_alpha   90.00
_cell.angle_beta   90.00
_cell.angle_gamma   90.00
#
_symmetry.space_group_name_H-M   'P 1'
#
loop_
_entity.id
_entity.type
_entity.pdbx_description
1 polymer ?
#
loop_
_entity_poly.entity_id
_entity_poly.type
_entity_poly.pdbx_seq_one_letter_code
_entity_poly.pdbx_strand_id
1 'polypeptide(L)'
;MRFFPFSRVWLGDIFLLWYRYCEDGSLHQRKKSKRRGSGRLFCEIICLLGNIASFCPGRVDWEPHLDRVFNGLIKDMCIDSPAVRGDLSKSLQRLLTGYARILIWGIVPNSTVIPRMRNLFKILGNIYHPSTDSSSMLFFVTFCKKLLSVLVFRLRQELSRNSRSEEIYGKMPTWSRITVTQVDDVVDILLPLCLDASLYTRRSKSLDAVVACLDYLCLLRPRLFLPRLLTALEGGFELPELPMRVTRPLQALAESCSSITALRLSLCWSSTEMGRQPGDQVPLTTTQSTGAVSKTPKDWHTASQVSVIKSELLSAPGQITLM
;
A
#
# COMPACT_ATOMS: atom_id res chain seq x y z
N MET A 1 0.98 25.05 -10.05
CA MET A 1 -0.28 25.21 -10.80
C MET A 1 -1.42 25.12 -9.79
N ARG A 2 -2.20 26.18 -9.57
CA ARG A 2 -3.25 26.18 -8.53
C ARG A 2 -4.40 25.23 -8.94
N PHE A 3 -4.95 24.46 -8.01
CA PHE A 3 -6.04 23.50 -8.29
C PHE A 3 -7.31 24.16 -8.84
N PHE A 4 -7.68 25.35 -8.35
CA PHE A 4 -8.91 26.04 -8.72
C PHE A 4 -9.07 26.33 -10.23
N PRO A 5 -8.05 26.86 -10.93
CA PRO A 5 -8.09 26.96 -12.39
C PRO A 5 -8.29 25.61 -13.11
N PHE A 6 -7.66 24.54 -12.61
CA PHE A 6 -7.75 23.22 -13.22
C PHE A 6 -9.16 22.62 -13.04
N SER A 7 -9.73 22.68 -11.84
CA SER A 7 -11.03 22.11 -11.55
C SER A 7 -12.17 22.79 -12.32
N ARG A 8 -12.04 24.09 -12.58
CA ARG A 8 -13.03 24.86 -13.34
C ARG A 8 -13.03 24.56 -14.84
N VAL A 9 -11.89 24.18 -15.39
CA VAL A 9 -11.72 24.07 -16.85
C VAL A 9 -11.71 22.61 -17.31
N TRP A 10 -10.99 21.73 -16.63
CA TRP A 10 -10.68 20.40 -17.15
C TRP A 10 -11.39 19.25 -16.43
N LEU A 11 -11.72 19.42 -15.15
CA LEU A 11 -12.23 18.31 -14.34
C LEU A 11 -13.60 17.83 -14.82
N GLY A 12 -14.49 18.76 -15.21
CA GLY A 12 -15.78 18.41 -15.80
C GLY A 12 -15.64 17.60 -17.08
N ASP A 13 -14.76 18.02 -17.99
CA ASP A 13 -14.51 17.32 -19.25
C ASP A 13 -13.86 15.94 -19.03
N ILE A 14 -12.96 15.80 -18.06
CA ILE A 14 -12.36 14.51 -17.69
C ILE A 14 -13.46 13.56 -17.19
N PHE A 15 -14.37 14.04 -16.34
CA PHE A 15 -15.51 13.25 -15.89
C PHE A 15 -16.43 12.89 -17.05
N LEU A 16 -16.78 13.83 -17.93
CA LEU A 16 -17.58 13.55 -19.11
C LEU A 16 -16.94 12.50 -20.02
N LEU A 17 -15.63 12.56 -20.23
CA LEU A 17 -14.87 11.58 -20.99
C LEU A 17 -14.94 10.20 -20.30
N TRP A 18 -14.74 10.17 -18.99
CA TRP A 18 -14.85 8.95 -18.21
C TRP A 18 -16.25 8.34 -18.27
N TYR A 19 -17.30 9.17 -18.21
CA TYR A 19 -18.70 8.75 -18.29
C TYR A 19 -19.07 8.22 -19.67
N ARG A 20 -18.63 8.88 -20.75
CA ARG A 20 -18.97 8.52 -22.14
C ARG A 20 -18.21 7.32 -22.69
N TYR A 21 -16.90 7.21 -22.43
CA TYR A 21 -16.06 6.26 -23.16
C TYR A 21 -15.83 4.92 -22.45
N CYS A 22 -16.48 4.72 -21.31
CA CYS A 22 -16.18 3.59 -20.44
C CYS A 22 -17.27 2.51 -20.33
N GLU A 23 -18.39 2.63 -21.04
CA GLU A 23 -19.39 1.55 -21.08
C GLU A 23 -18.81 0.25 -21.69
N ASP A 24 -17.85 0.37 -22.62
CA ASP A 24 -17.23 -0.77 -23.33
C ASP A 24 -15.89 -1.26 -22.73
N GLY A 25 -15.39 -0.64 -21.67
CA GLY A 25 -13.98 -0.70 -21.30
C GLY A 25 -13.53 -1.87 -20.43
N SER A 26 -13.80 -3.13 -20.79
CA SER A 26 -12.99 -4.20 -20.17
C SER A 26 -11.60 -4.22 -20.81
N LEU A 27 -10.54 -4.31 -20.00
CA LEU A 27 -9.16 -4.42 -20.50
C LEU A 27 -8.95 -5.75 -21.29
N HIS A 28 -9.95 -6.63 -21.29
CA HIS A 28 -9.85 -8.03 -21.66
C HIS A 28 -10.80 -8.47 -22.78
N GLN A 29 -11.49 -7.54 -23.46
CA GLN A 29 -12.21 -7.83 -24.71
C GLN A 29 -11.20 -8.22 -25.82
N ARG A 30 -10.73 -9.47 -25.78
CA ARG A 30 -9.75 -10.03 -26.73
C ARG A 30 -10.41 -10.67 -27.96
N LYS A 31 -11.74 -10.63 -28.09
CA LYS A 31 -12.43 -11.22 -29.24
C LYS A 31 -13.46 -10.25 -29.84
N LYS A 32 -13.17 -9.88 -31.10
CA LYS A 32 -14.06 -9.37 -32.17
C LYS A 32 -14.31 -7.86 -32.39
N SER A 33 -13.71 -6.92 -31.66
CA SER A 33 -13.90 -5.49 -31.97
C SER A 33 -12.60 -4.76 -32.34
N LYS A 34 -12.65 -4.00 -33.44
CA LYS A 34 -11.57 -3.18 -34.03
C LYS A 34 -11.11 -2.02 -33.12
N ARG A 35 -11.69 -1.84 -31.93
CA ARG A 35 -11.37 -0.75 -30.98
C ARG A 35 -10.36 -1.18 -29.91
N ARG A 36 -9.10 -1.44 -30.29
CA ARG A 36 -7.99 -1.74 -29.34
C ARG A 36 -7.63 -0.58 -28.38
N GLY A 37 -8.22 0.61 -28.54
CA GLY A 37 -7.88 1.82 -27.78
C GLY A 37 -8.67 2.04 -26.48
N SER A 38 -9.90 1.51 -26.35
CA SER A 38 -10.84 1.93 -25.30
C SER A 38 -10.42 1.52 -23.88
N GLY A 39 -9.99 0.26 -23.69
CA GLY A 39 -9.56 -0.23 -22.38
C GLY A 39 -8.27 0.43 -21.87
N ARG A 40 -7.38 0.87 -22.78
CA ARG A 40 -6.18 1.62 -22.41
C ARG A 40 -6.54 3.02 -21.93
N LEU A 41 -7.44 3.71 -22.65
CA LEU A 41 -7.93 5.02 -22.24
C LEU A 41 -8.61 4.97 -20.87
N PHE A 42 -9.42 3.96 -20.60
CA PHE A 42 -10.02 3.76 -19.28
C PHE A 42 -8.98 3.68 -18.16
N CYS A 43 -7.95 2.85 -18.34
CA CYS A 43 -6.87 2.72 -17.37
C CYS A 43 -6.18 4.06 -17.11
N GLU A 44 -5.85 4.83 -18.16
CA GLU A 44 -5.21 6.13 -18.00
C GLU A 44 -6.13 7.15 -17.30
N ILE A 45 -7.44 7.14 -17.58
CA ILE A 45 -8.42 8.00 -16.93
C ILE A 45 -8.53 7.68 -15.43
N ILE A 46 -8.66 6.40 -15.05
CA ILE A 46 -8.71 6.00 -13.63
C ILE A 46 -7.40 6.35 -12.92
N CYS A 47 -6.25 6.18 -13.57
CA CYS A 47 -4.96 6.59 -13.02
C CYS A 47 -4.89 8.10 -12.81
N LEU A 48 -5.36 8.89 -13.78
CA LEU A 48 -5.41 10.35 -13.69
C LEU A 48 -6.33 10.80 -12.55
N LEU A 49 -7.53 10.24 -12.46
CA LEU A 49 -8.48 10.54 -11.38
C LEU A 49 -7.91 10.15 -10.01
N GLY A 50 -7.25 9.01 -9.90
CA GLY A 50 -6.55 8.61 -8.67
C GLY A 50 -5.43 9.59 -8.29
N ASN A 51 -4.67 10.09 -9.25
CA ASN A 51 -3.66 11.11 -8.99
C ASN A 51 -4.29 12.43 -8.52
N ILE A 52 -5.39 12.86 -9.17
CA ILE A 52 -6.16 14.04 -8.74
C ILE A 52 -6.65 13.86 -7.30
N ALA A 53 -7.19 12.69 -6.96
CA ALA A 53 -7.62 12.38 -5.60
C ALA A 53 -6.48 12.55 -4.58
N SER A 54 -5.28 12.04 -4.89
CA SER A 54 -4.13 12.11 -3.99
C SER A 54 -3.49 13.50 -3.88
N PHE A 55 -3.45 14.25 -4.97
CA PHE A 55 -2.83 15.58 -4.97
C PHE A 55 -3.78 16.68 -4.48
N CYS A 56 -5.10 16.42 -4.53
CA CYS A 56 -6.13 17.41 -4.25
C CYS A 56 -7.13 16.91 -3.19
N PRO A 57 -6.65 16.50 -1.99
CA PRO A 57 -7.49 15.93 -0.94
C PRO A 57 -8.60 16.89 -0.51
N GLY A 58 -9.83 16.39 -0.42
CA GLY A 58 -11.01 17.17 -0.03
C GLY A 58 -11.45 18.23 -1.05
N ARG A 59 -10.86 18.29 -2.25
CA ARG A 59 -11.22 19.29 -3.26
C ARG A 59 -12.10 18.77 -4.40
N VAL A 60 -12.26 17.45 -4.47
CA VAL A 60 -13.16 16.76 -5.40
C VAL A 60 -14.17 16.00 -4.57
N ASP A 61 -15.46 16.24 -4.82
CA ASP A 61 -16.51 15.39 -4.27
C ASP A 61 -16.56 14.09 -5.07
N TRP A 62 -16.25 12.97 -4.42
CA TRP A 62 -16.24 11.66 -5.06
C TRP A 62 -17.59 10.95 -4.96
N GLU A 63 -18.51 11.37 -4.08
CA GLU A 63 -19.78 10.66 -3.82
C GLU A 63 -20.60 10.38 -5.08
N PRO A 64 -20.82 11.35 -6.00
CA PRO A 64 -21.58 11.11 -7.23
C PRO A 64 -20.92 10.10 -8.18
N HIS A 65 -19.63 9.82 -7.98
CA HIS A 65 -18.81 8.98 -8.83
C HIS A 65 -18.58 7.58 -8.25
N LEU A 66 -18.88 7.35 -6.97
CA LEU A 66 -18.55 6.10 -6.28
C LEU A 66 -19.23 4.89 -6.88
N ASP A 67 -20.51 4.98 -7.30
CA ASP A 67 -21.20 3.86 -7.93
C ASP A 67 -20.44 3.35 -9.15
N ARG A 68 -19.89 4.26 -9.96
CA ARG A 68 -19.09 3.91 -11.14
C ARG A 68 -17.77 3.25 -10.76
N VAL A 69 -17.11 3.75 -9.71
CA VAL A 69 -15.86 3.17 -9.18
C VAL A 69 -16.09 1.74 -8.68
N PHE A 70 -17.10 1.53 -7.83
CA PHE A 70 -17.40 0.23 -7.26
C PHE A 70 -17.91 -0.76 -8.32
N ASN A 71 -18.77 -0.34 -9.24
CA ASN A 71 -19.21 -1.20 -10.34
C ASN A 71 -18.06 -1.55 -11.29
N GLY A 72 -17.14 -0.61 -11.54
CA GLY A 72 -15.91 -0.86 -12.29
C GLY A 72 -15.04 -1.92 -11.61
N LEU A 73 -14.83 -1.81 -10.30
CA LEU A 73 -14.11 -2.80 -9.51
C LEU A 73 -14.77 -4.17 -9.53
N ILE A 74 -16.10 -4.25 -9.35
CA ILE A 74 -16.84 -5.50 -9.43
C ILE A 74 -16.70 -6.12 -10.82
N LYS A 75 -16.82 -5.32 -11.88
CA LYS A 75 -16.62 -5.79 -13.25
C LYS A 75 -15.20 -6.34 -13.44
N ASP A 76 -14.18 -5.57 -13.06
CA ASP A 76 -12.78 -5.94 -13.23
C ASP A 76 -12.33 -7.12 -12.34
N MET A 77 -12.96 -7.32 -11.18
CA MET A 77 -12.58 -8.37 -10.20
C MET A 77 -13.47 -9.60 -10.20
N CYS A 78 -14.72 -9.50 -10.66
CA CYS A 78 -15.67 -10.63 -10.61
C CYS A 78 -16.04 -11.12 -12.01
N ILE A 79 -16.24 -10.22 -12.97
CA ILE A 79 -16.81 -10.55 -14.29
C ILE A 79 -15.69 -10.77 -15.30
N ASP A 80 -14.84 -9.76 -15.47
CA ASP A 80 -13.73 -9.74 -16.41
C ASP A 80 -12.40 -10.14 -15.73
N SER A 81 -12.45 -10.83 -14.59
CA SER A 81 -11.28 -11.06 -13.77
C SER A 81 -10.15 -11.78 -14.53
N PRO A 82 -8.94 -11.19 -14.64
CA PRO A 82 -7.86 -11.81 -15.37
C PRO A 82 -7.42 -13.11 -14.68
N ALA A 83 -7.31 -14.17 -15.47
CA ALA A 83 -6.55 -15.34 -15.06
C ALA A 83 -5.06 -15.00 -15.12
N VAL A 84 -4.45 -14.70 -13.97
CA VAL A 84 -3.04 -14.31 -13.88
C VAL A 84 -2.20 -15.51 -13.48
N ARG A 85 -1.44 -16.04 -14.45
CA ARG A 85 -0.37 -17.03 -14.21
C ARG A 85 0.96 -16.30 -14.27
N GLY A 86 1.45 -15.78 -13.14
CA GLY A 86 2.71 -15.03 -13.07
C GLY A 86 2.54 -13.63 -12.48
N ASP A 87 3.32 -12.65 -12.94
CA ASP A 87 3.20 -11.27 -12.46
C ASP A 87 2.04 -10.52 -13.11
N LEU A 88 1.42 -9.61 -12.35
CA LEU A 88 0.48 -8.66 -12.92
C LEU A 88 1.20 -7.72 -13.88
N SER A 89 0.57 -7.49 -15.04
CA SER A 89 1.05 -6.49 -15.99
C SER A 89 1.10 -5.09 -15.36
N LYS A 90 2.04 -4.26 -15.83
CA LYS A 90 2.20 -2.88 -15.34
C LYS A 90 0.91 -2.06 -15.48
N SER A 91 0.11 -2.28 -16.53
CA SER A 91 -1.18 -1.58 -16.73
C SER A 91 -2.20 -1.97 -15.66
N LEU A 92 -2.32 -3.26 -15.33
CA LEU A 92 -3.23 -3.71 -14.27
C LEU A 92 -2.79 -3.19 -12.90
N GLN A 93 -1.49 -3.19 -12.60
CA GLN A 93 -0.99 -2.61 -11.35
C GLN A 93 -1.29 -1.11 -11.25
N ARG A 94 -1.17 -0.36 -12.36
CA ARG A 94 -1.53 1.07 -12.40
C ARG A 94 -3.03 1.28 -12.21
N LEU A 95 -3.88 0.49 -12.87
CA LEU A 95 -5.33 0.52 -12.70
C LEU A 95 -5.73 0.30 -11.24
N LEU A 96 -5.23 -0.77 -10.60
CA LEU A 96 -5.49 -1.06 -9.19
C LEU A 96 -5.00 0.06 -8.27
N THR A 97 -3.86 0.69 -8.60
CA THR A 97 -3.35 1.84 -7.85
C THR A 97 -4.26 3.06 -8.01
N GLY A 98 -4.78 3.31 -9.21
CA GLY A 98 -5.75 4.38 -9.48
C GLY A 98 -7.02 4.22 -8.66
N TYR A 99 -7.64 3.03 -8.70
CA TYR A 99 -8.79 2.71 -7.87
C TYR A 99 -8.50 2.88 -6.37
N ALA A 100 -7.37 2.33 -5.90
CA ALA A 100 -6.98 2.45 -4.49
C ALA A 100 -6.80 3.92 -4.08
N ARG A 101 -6.24 4.77 -4.94
CA ARG A 101 -6.12 6.21 -4.68
C ARG A 101 -7.48 6.89 -4.59
N ILE A 102 -8.39 6.65 -5.52
CA ILE A 102 -9.74 7.24 -5.49
C ILE A 102 -10.45 6.84 -4.19
N LEU A 103 -10.46 5.55 -3.85
CA LEU A 103 -11.13 5.07 -2.64
C LEU A 103 -10.50 5.64 -1.38
N ILE A 104 -9.20 5.44 -1.17
CA ILE A 104 -8.54 5.85 0.07
C ILE A 104 -8.57 7.36 0.23
N TRP A 105 -8.32 8.16 -0.82
CA TRP A 105 -8.39 9.63 -0.71
C TRP A 105 -9.82 10.18 -0.71
N GLY A 106 -10.80 9.39 -1.13
CA GLY A 106 -12.23 9.69 -0.99
C GLY A 106 -12.78 9.41 0.41
N ILE A 107 -12.01 8.80 1.32
CA ILE A 107 -12.42 8.67 2.73
C ILE A 107 -12.31 10.05 3.40
N VAL A 108 -13.46 10.64 3.67
CA VAL A 108 -13.61 11.88 4.43
C VAL A 108 -14.74 11.66 5.45
N PRO A 109 -14.85 12.49 6.50
CA PRO A 109 -16.00 12.43 7.39
C PRO A 109 -17.31 12.46 6.59
N ASN A 110 -18.26 11.58 6.93
CA ASN A 110 -19.55 11.38 6.25
C ASN A 110 -19.52 10.75 4.84
N SER A 111 -18.37 10.33 4.31
CA SER A 111 -18.37 9.63 3.02
C SER A 111 -18.87 8.18 3.14
N THR A 112 -19.52 7.71 2.08
CA THR A 112 -20.09 6.35 1.98
C THR A 112 -19.06 5.31 1.53
N VAL A 113 -17.79 5.72 1.34
CA VAL A 113 -16.70 4.87 0.84
C VAL A 113 -16.50 3.64 1.72
N ILE A 114 -16.36 3.80 3.05
CA ILE A 114 -16.11 2.68 3.97
C ILE A 114 -17.27 1.67 4.00
N PRO A 115 -18.54 2.10 4.17
CA PRO A 115 -19.69 1.19 4.06
C PRO A 115 -19.74 0.43 2.74
N ARG A 116 -19.49 1.11 1.61
CA ARG A 116 -19.45 0.48 0.28
C ARG A 116 -18.29 -0.48 0.12
N MET A 117 -17.10 -0.14 0.65
CA MET A 117 -15.95 -1.04 0.71
C MET A 117 -16.28 -2.30 1.50
N ARG A 118 -16.92 -2.17 2.67
CA ARG A 118 -17.33 -3.32 3.49
C ARG A 118 -18.24 -4.27 2.70
N ASN A 119 -19.20 -3.74 1.96
CA ASN A 119 -20.08 -4.53 1.09
C ASN A 119 -19.31 -5.19 -0.06
N LEU A 120 -18.43 -4.45 -0.76
CA LEU A 120 -17.58 -5.00 -1.82
C LEU A 120 -16.75 -6.18 -1.31
N PHE A 121 -16.06 -5.99 -0.19
CA PHE A 121 -15.17 -7.01 0.38
C PHE A 121 -15.91 -8.23 0.92
N LYS A 122 -17.16 -8.07 1.36
CA LYS A 122 -18.04 -9.22 1.66
C LYS A 122 -18.33 -10.06 0.40
N ILE A 123 -18.60 -9.42 -0.74
CA ILE A 123 -18.82 -10.10 -2.01
C ILE A 123 -17.53 -10.79 -2.48
N LEU A 124 -16.41 -10.06 -2.47
CA LEU A 124 -15.12 -10.58 -2.93
C LEU A 124 -14.59 -11.71 -2.02
N GLY A 125 -14.81 -11.63 -0.71
CA GLY A 125 -14.41 -12.68 0.24
C GLY A 125 -15.06 -14.03 -0.07
N ASN A 126 -16.29 -14.04 -0.56
CA ASN A 126 -16.98 -15.26 -0.98
C ASN A 126 -16.39 -15.84 -2.28
N ILE A 127 -15.88 -14.99 -3.18
CA ILE A 127 -15.31 -15.40 -4.47
C ILE A 127 -13.89 -15.92 -4.31
N TYR A 128 -13.09 -15.29 -3.45
CA TYR A 128 -11.65 -15.51 -3.33
C TYR A 128 -11.25 -16.40 -2.14
N HIS A 129 -12.12 -17.33 -1.75
CA HIS A 129 -11.83 -18.25 -0.64
C HIS A 129 -10.58 -19.12 -0.93
N PRO A 130 -9.72 -19.42 0.06
CA PRO A 130 -8.46 -20.18 -0.13
C PRO A 130 -8.61 -21.57 -0.75
N SER A 131 -9.79 -22.19 -0.64
CA SER A 131 -10.10 -23.47 -1.29
C SER A 131 -10.34 -23.33 -2.80
N THR A 132 -10.57 -22.11 -3.28
CA THR A 132 -10.80 -21.80 -4.68
C THR A 132 -9.44 -21.51 -5.31
N ASP A 133 -8.95 -22.40 -6.16
CA ASP A 133 -7.72 -22.19 -6.94
C ASP A 133 -8.01 -21.17 -8.07
N SER A 134 -8.30 -19.93 -7.67
CA SER A 134 -8.61 -18.87 -8.61
C SER A 134 -7.30 -18.24 -9.08
N SER A 135 -7.00 -18.42 -10.37
CA SER A 135 -5.91 -17.70 -11.04
C SER A 135 -6.02 -16.17 -10.94
N SER A 136 -7.14 -15.67 -10.43
CA SER A 136 -7.43 -14.26 -10.19
C SER A 136 -7.14 -13.80 -8.75
N MET A 137 -6.85 -14.71 -7.82
CA MET A 137 -6.58 -14.35 -6.42
C MET A 137 -5.42 -13.36 -6.28
N LEU A 138 -4.41 -13.49 -7.14
CA LEU A 138 -3.29 -12.56 -7.15
C LEU A 138 -3.75 -11.13 -7.48
N PHE A 139 -4.72 -10.97 -8.39
CA PHE A 139 -5.29 -9.66 -8.74
C PHE A 139 -6.00 -9.03 -7.54
N PHE A 140 -6.85 -9.82 -6.86
CA PHE A 140 -7.58 -9.40 -5.66
C PHE A 140 -6.63 -9.00 -4.51
N VAL A 141 -5.70 -9.87 -4.12
CA VAL A 141 -4.77 -9.59 -3.01
C VAL A 141 -3.85 -8.42 -3.36
N THR A 142 -3.44 -8.29 -4.62
CA THR A 142 -2.66 -7.12 -5.06
C THR A 142 -3.44 -5.83 -4.88
N PHE A 143 -4.76 -5.83 -5.11
CA PHE A 143 -5.61 -4.67 -4.83
C PHE A 143 -5.66 -4.34 -3.33
N CYS A 144 -5.83 -5.34 -2.46
CA CYS A 144 -5.74 -5.15 -1.00
C CYS A 144 -4.42 -4.49 -0.60
N LYS A 145 -3.31 -4.99 -1.15
CA LYS A 145 -1.97 -4.43 -0.94
C LYS A 145 -1.90 -2.96 -1.39
N LYS A 146 -2.51 -2.62 -2.54
CA LYS A 146 -2.54 -1.23 -3.04
C LYS A 146 -3.37 -0.31 -2.14
N LEU A 147 -4.52 -0.76 -1.63
CA LEU A 147 -5.32 0.01 -0.66
C LEU A 147 -4.51 0.33 0.60
N LEU A 148 -3.88 -0.67 1.20
CA LEU A 148 -3.08 -0.50 2.42
C LEU A 148 -1.86 0.40 2.18
N SER A 149 -1.15 0.20 1.07
CA SER A 149 0.00 1.02 0.69
C SER A 149 -0.39 2.49 0.49
N VAL A 150 -1.51 2.76 -0.19
CA VAL A 150 -2.03 4.13 -0.38
C VAL A 150 -2.48 4.73 0.95
N LEU A 151 -3.07 3.95 1.86
CA LEU A 151 -3.46 4.40 3.19
C LEU A 151 -2.24 4.81 4.03
N VAL A 152 -1.18 4.00 4.04
CA VAL A 152 0.09 4.35 4.69
C VAL A 152 0.68 5.62 4.07
N PHE A 153 0.66 5.72 2.73
CA PHE A 153 1.14 6.92 2.03
C PHE A 153 0.35 8.17 2.42
N ARG A 154 -0.99 8.08 2.44
CA ARG A 154 -1.87 9.16 2.88
C ARG A 154 -1.53 9.59 4.30
N LEU A 155 -1.45 8.65 5.25
CA LEU A 155 -1.12 8.96 6.64
C LEU A 155 0.25 9.64 6.77
N ARG A 156 1.27 9.16 6.04
CA ARG A 156 2.58 9.84 6.00
C ARG A 156 2.45 11.27 5.49
N GLN A 157 1.66 11.50 4.44
CA GLN A 157 1.44 12.84 3.89
C GLN A 157 0.65 13.74 4.85
N GLU A 158 -0.35 13.23 5.57
CA GLU A 158 -1.12 14.02 6.53
C GLU A 158 -0.32 14.36 7.80
N LEU A 159 0.58 13.46 8.22
CA LEU A 159 1.44 13.63 9.39
C LEU A 159 2.69 14.46 9.07
N SER A 160 3.20 14.39 7.84
CA SER A 160 4.37 15.17 7.42
C SER A 160 3.95 16.55 6.92
N ARG A 161 4.54 17.60 7.49
CA ARG A 161 4.33 18.98 7.02
C ARG A 161 5.28 19.25 5.86
N ASN A 162 4.81 19.11 4.63
CA ASN A 162 5.62 19.43 3.45
C ASN A 162 5.26 20.78 2.85
N SER A 163 6.08 21.77 3.15
CA SER A 163 5.99 23.14 2.64
C SER A 163 5.89 23.19 1.12
N ARG A 164 6.65 22.36 0.38
CA ARG A 164 6.64 22.36 -1.10
C ARG A 164 5.31 21.88 -1.67
N SER A 165 4.71 20.85 -1.06
CA SER A 165 3.39 20.36 -1.51
C SER A 165 2.28 21.36 -1.21
N GLU A 166 2.36 22.05 -0.07
CA GLU A 166 1.41 23.09 0.32
C GLU A 166 1.50 24.31 -0.61
N GLU A 167 2.68 24.65 -1.10
CA GLU A 167 2.87 25.73 -2.07
C GLU A 167 2.23 25.41 -3.43
N ILE A 168 2.42 24.17 -3.93
CA ILE A 168 1.95 23.77 -5.26
C ILE A 168 0.44 23.51 -5.27
N TYR A 169 -0.07 22.75 -4.30
CA TYR A 169 -1.45 22.24 -4.29
C TYR A 169 -2.35 22.94 -3.27
N GLY A 170 -1.78 23.81 -2.45
CA GLY A 170 -2.45 24.45 -1.32
C GLY A 170 -2.49 23.53 -0.10
N LYS A 171 -2.67 24.14 1.08
CA LYS A 171 -2.84 23.42 2.34
C LYS A 171 -4.03 22.47 2.27
N MET A 172 -3.84 21.24 2.74
CA MET A 172 -4.91 20.25 2.85
C MET A 172 -5.97 20.73 3.86
N PRO A 173 -7.27 20.70 3.51
CA PRO A 173 -8.33 21.02 4.45
C PRO A 173 -8.29 20.11 5.68
N THR A 174 -8.50 20.67 6.88
CA THR A 174 -8.47 19.89 8.13
C THR A 174 -9.61 18.89 8.20
N TRP A 175 -10.78 19.24 7.66
CA TRP A 175 -11.95 18.37 7.61
C TRP A 175 -11.77 17.16 6.71
N SER A 176 -10.86 17.20 5.72
CA SER A 176 -10.62 16.09 4.81
C SER A 176 -9.60 15.08 5.33
N ARG A 177 -9.08 15.26 6.55
CA ARG A 177 -8.11 14.34 7.16
C ARG A 177 -8.76 13.03 7.57
N ILE A 178 -8.01 11.95 7.46
CA ILE A 178 -8.50 10.65 7.90
C ILE A 178 -8.44 10.55 9.43
N THR A 179 -9.51 10.04 10.01
CA THR A 179 -9.60 9.84 11.46
C THR A 179 -9.03 8.49 11.87
N VAL A 180 -8.68 8.36 13.16
CA VAL A 180 -8.18 7.10 13.74
C VAL A 180 -9.21 5.98 13.56
N THR A 181 -10.49 6.28 13.78
CA THR A 181 -11.61 5.33 13.66
C THR A 181 -11.80 4.86 12.23
N GLN A 182 -11.70 5.75 11.24
CA GLN A 182 -11.77 5.36 9.83
C GLN A 182 -10.61 4.45 9.40
N VAL A 183 -9.41 4.65 9.97
CA VAL A 183 -8.29 3.72 9.76
C VAL A 183 -8.58 2.37 10.39
N ASP A 184 -9.14 2.35 11.61
CA ASP A 184 -9.58 1.12 12.28
C ASP A 184 -10.60 0.37 11.43
N ASP A 185 -11.61 1.06 10.87
CA ASP A 185 -12.61 0.48 9.99
C ASP A 185 -12.01 -0.18 8.74
N VAL A 186 -11.04 0.47 8.10
CA VAL A 186 -10.36 -0.10 6.91
C VAL A 186 -9.54 -1.34 7.30
N VAL A 187 -8.85 -1.28 8.45
CA VAL A 187 -8.10 -2.43 8.98
C VAL A 187 -9.06 -3.57 9.32
N ASP A 188 -10.19 -3.31 9.95
CA ASP A 188 -11.19 -4.31 10.33
C ASP A 188 -11.85 -4.98 9.10
N ILE A 189 -11.96 -4.28 7.97
CA ILE A 189 -12.43 -4.87 6.71
C ILE A 189 -11.39 -5.85 6.14
N LEU A 190 -10.11 -5.46 6.12
CA LEU A 190 -9.06 -6.20 5.40
C LEU A 190 -8.37 -7.27 6.26
N LEU A 191 -8.30 -7.09 7.57
CA LEU A 191 -7.58 -7.97 8.48
C LEU A 191 -8.12 -9.42 8.45
N PRO A 192 -9.43 -9.68 8.59
CA PRO A 192 -9.97 -11.04 8.53
C PRO A 192 -9.71 -11.70 7.17
N LEU A 193 -9.81 -10.93 6.09
CA LEU A 193 -9.58 -11.42 4.73
C LEU A 193 -8.12 -11.84 4.52
N CYS A 194 -7.17 -11.05 5.01
CA CYS A 194 -5.75 -11.34 4.85
C CYS A 194 -5.27 -12.42 5.83
N LEU A 195 -5.62 -12.32 7.11
CA LEU A 195 -5.10 -13.19 8.18
C LEU A 195 -5.86 -14.51 8.27
N ASP A 196 -7.20 -14.47 8.30
CA ASP A 196 -8.02 -15.65 8.64
C ASP A 196 -8.28 -16.51 7.40
N ALA A 197 -8.36 -15.90 6.22
CA ALA A 197 -8.59 -16.58 4.96
C ALA A 197 -7.31 -16.66 4.10
N SER A 198 -6.90 -15.55 3.50
CA SER A 198 -5.94 -15.56 2.37
C SER A 198 -4.54 -16.06 2.75
N LEU A 199 -4.16 -15.99 4.01
CA LEU A 199 -2.86 -16.47 4.51
C LEU A 199 -2.67 -17.98 4.33
N TYR A 200 -3.76 -18.75 4.32
CA TYR A 200 -3.75 -20.20 4.19
C TYR A 200 -3.78 -20.70 2.73
N THR A 201 -3.63 -19.79 1.78
CA THR A 201 -3.55 -20.13 0.36
C THR A 201 -2.29 -20.93 0.03
N ARG A 202 -2.32 -21.71 -1.06
CA ARG A 202 -1.14 -22.44 -1.53
C ARG A 202 0.01 -21.48 -1.81
N ARG A 203 1.24 -21.97 -1.59
CA ARG A 203 2.45 -21.17 -1.79
C ARG A 203 2.49 -20.67 -3.24
N SER A 204 2.42 -19.36 -3.40
CA SER A 204 2.23 -18.67 -4.67
C SER A 204 2.55 -17.19 -4.49
N LYS A 205 2.64 -16.44 -5.60
CA LYS A 205 2.77 -14.97 -5.55
C LYS A 205 1.63 -14.29 -4.80
N SER A 206 0.45 -14.94 -4.76
CA SER A 206 -0.70 -14.43 -4.00
C SER A 206 -0.38 -14.42 -2.51
N LEU A 207 0.25 -15.48 -1.99
CA LEU A 207 0.69 -15.54 -0.59
C LEU A 207 1.70 -14.43 -0.27
N ASP A 208 2.70 -14.21 -1.13
CA ASP A 208 3.69 -13.15 -0.91
C ASP A 208 3.01 -11.77 -0.84
N ALA A 209 1.99 -11.55 -1.67
CA ALA A 209 1.17 -10.34 -1.61
C ALA A 209 0.33 -10.25 -0.33
N VAL A 210 -0.21 -11.38 0.17
CA VAL A 210 -0.96 -11.42 1.45
C VAL A 210 -0.03 -11.06 2.62
N VAL A 211 1.14 -11.68 2.68
CA VAL A 211 2.14 -11.43 3.72
C VAL A 211 2.54 -9.95 3.75
N ALA A 212 2.76 -9.33 2.58
CA ALA A 212 2.99 -7.90 2.48
C ALA A 212 1.78 -7.04 2.94
N CYS A 213 0.54 -7.53 2.79
CA CYS A 213 -0.62 -6.85 3.37
C CYS A 213 -0.60 -6.90 4.90
N LEU A 214 -0.22 -8.05 5.48
CA LEU A 214 -0.13 -8.24 6.93
C LEU A 214 0.91 -7.31 7.54
N ASP A 215 2.05 -7.11 6.87
CA ASP A 215 3.06 -6.11 7.28
C ASP A 215 2.47 -4.69 7.32
N TYR A 216 1.73 -4.26 6.28
CA TYR A 216 1.05 -2.96 6.31
C TYR A 216 -0.02 -2.86 7.41
N LEU A 217 -0.81 -3.92 7.64
CA LEU A 217 -1.83 -3.95 8.68
C LEU A 217 -1.18 -3.82 10.07
N CYS A 218 -0.05 -4.50 10.29
CA CYS A 218 0.75 -4.37 11.49
C CYS A 218 1.29 -2.94 11.65
N LEU A 219 1.84 -2.34 10.59
CA LEU A 219 2.34 -0.96 10.60
C LEU A 219 1.24 0.06 10.94
N LEU A 220 0.03 -0.14 10.41
CA LEU A 220 -1.10 0.77 10.59
C LEU A 220 -1.71 0.68 12.00
N ARG A 221 -1.98 -0.55 12.45
CA ARG A 221 -2.70 -0.85 13.69
C ARG A 221 -2.18 -2.14 14.36
N PRO A 222 -0.99 -2.08 14.99
CA PRO A 222 -0.43 -3.25 15.67
C PRO A 222 -1.33 -3.72 16.83
N ARG A 223 -2.07 -2.79 17.45
CA ARG A 223 -3.05 -3.08 18.51
C ARG A 223 -4.17 -4.03 18.07
N LEU A 224 -4.62 -3.94 16.82
CA LEU A 224 -5.67 -4.81 16.28
C LEU A 224 -5.09 -6.09 15.68
N PHE A 225 -3.92 -5.97 15.05
CA PHE A 225 -3.24 -7.05 14.34
C PHE A 225 -2.62 -8.10 15.28
N LEU A 226 -1.80 -7.67 16.25
CA LEU A 226 -1.00 -8.58 17.07
C LEU A 226 -1.83 -9.56 17.90
N PRO A 227 -2.89 -9.13 18.63
CA PRO A 227 -3.69 -10.08 19.40
C PRO A 227 -4.27 -11.18 18.51
N ARG A 228 -4.80 -10.84 17.34
CA ARG A 228 -5.36 -11.83 16.41
C ARG A 228 -4.32 -12.78 15.85
N LEU A 229 -3.14 -12.27 15.50
CA LEU A 229 -2.04 -13.10 15.01
C LEU A 229 -1.56 -14.09 16.07
N LEU A 230 -1.43 -13.64 17.32
CA LEU A 230 -1.03 -14.49 18.45
C LEU A 230 -2.08 -15.56 18.73
N THR A 231 -3.37 -15.21 18.73
CA THR A 231 -4.44 -16.21 18.86
C THR A 231 -4.42 -17.23 17.72
N ALA A 232 -4.14 -16.82 16.48
CA ALA A 232 -4.00 -17.73 15.35
C ALA A 232 -2.77 -18.66 15.47
N LEU A 233 -1.68 -18.18 16.06
CA LEU A 233 -0.49 -18.98 16.38
C LEU A 233 -0.78 -20.00 17.48
N GLU A 234 -1.36 -19.55 18.59
CA GLU A 234 -1.75 -20.40 19.73
C GLU A 234 -2.66 -21.54 19.27
N GLY A 235 -3.74 -21.22 18.56
CA GLY A 235 -4.65 -22.24 18.00
C GLY A 235 -3.99 -23.14 16.95
N GLY A 236 -2.91 -22.69 16.32
CA GLY A 236 -2.09 -23.53 15.45
C GLY A 236 -1.26 -24.55 16.24
N PHE A 237 -0.67 -24.15 17.37
CA PHE A 237 0.10 -25.05 18.23
C PHE A 237 -0.76 -26.11 18.90
N GLU A 238 -2.04 -25.81 19.16
CA GLU A 238 -3.02 -26.77 19.66
C GLU A 238 -3.41 -27.84 18.62
N LEU A 239 -3.16 -27.59 17.32
CA LEU A 239 -3.54 -28.46 16.20
C LEU A 239 -2.31 -28.93 15.42
N PRO A 240 -1.44 -29.77 16.00
CA PRO A 240 -0.17 -30.19 15.39
C PRO A 240 -0.34 -30.96 14.07
N GLU A 241 -1.52 -31.56 13.84
CA GLU A 241 -1.87 -32.26 12.60
C GLU A 241 -1.99 -31.31 11.38
N LEU A 242 -2.12 -30.00 11.62
CA LEU A 242 -2.28 -28.98 10.58
C LEU A 242 -1.07 -28.04 10.54
N PRO A 243 0.09 -28.44 9.99
CA PRO A 243 1.33 -27.67 10.05
C PRO A 243 1.23 -26.28 9.42
N MET A 244 0.30 -26.08 8.48
CA MET A 244 0.00 -24.79 7.88
C MET A 244 -0.60 -23.78 8.87
N ARG A 245 -1.28 -24.24 9.92
CA ARG A 245 -1.83 -23.40 10.98
C ARG A 245 -0.75 -22.77 11.86
N VAL A 246 0.42 -23.39 11.96
CA VAL A 246 1.59 -22.85 12.68
C VAL A 246 2.50 -22.07 11.73
N THR A 247 2.88 -22.68 10.61
CA THR A 247 3.90 -22.10 9.71
C THR A 247 3.47 -20.79 9.05
N ARG A 248 2.19 -20.60 8.73
CA ARG A 248 1.73 -19.38 8.07
C ARG A 248 1.62 -18.18 9.00
N PRO A 249 1.02 -18.28 10.19
CA PRO A 249 1.08 -17.20 11.15
C PRO A 249 2.52 -16.88 11.61
N LEU A 250 3.41 -17.88 11.71
CA LEU A 250 4.83 -17.63 12.00
C LEU A 250 5.51 -16.84 10.89
N GLN A 251 5.24 -17.17 9.62
CA GLN A 251 5.74 -16.40 8.48
C GLN A 251 5.22 -14.94 8.53
N ALA A 252 3.94 -14.75 8.82
CA ALA A 252 3.36 -13.42 8.97
C ALA A 252 4.01 -12.62 10.11
N LEU A 253 4.29 -13.27 11.24
CA LEU A 253 5.00 -12.66 12.37
C LEU A 253 6.40 -12.22 11.97
N ALA A 254 7.18 -13.12 11.36
CA ALA A 254 8.55 -12.86 10.95
C ALA A 254 8.66 -11.65 10.01
N GLU A 255 7.73 -11.52 9.07
CA GLU A 255 7.71 -10.43 8.09
C GLU A 255 7.24 -9.12 8.72
N SER A 256 6.32 -9.19 9.68
CA SER A 256 5.80 -8.02 10.40
C SER A 256 6.75 -7.50 11.48
N CYS A 257 7.82 -8.23 11.83
CA CYS A 257 8.79 -7.82 12.86
C CYS A 257 9.35 -6.41 12.65
N SER A 258 9.62 -6.03 11.40
CA SER A 258 10.11 -4.68 11.09
C SER A 258 9.07 -3.61 11.41
N SER A 259 7.79 -3.85 11.11
CA SER A 259 6.68 -2.95 11.43
C SER A 259 6.36 -2.88 12.93
N ILE A 260 6.57 -3.97 13.67
CA ILE A 260 6.42 -4.02 15.13
C ILE A 260 7.51 -3.19 15.82
N THR A 261 8.75 -3.32 15.35
CA THR A 261 9.92 -2.64 15.93
C THR A 261 10.09 -1.21 15.44
N ALA A 262 9.50 -0.87 14.30
CA ALA A 262 9.46 0.50 13.81
C ALA A 262 8.69 1.39 14.78
N LEU A 263 9.41 2.27 15.48
CA LEU A 263 8.84 3.40 16.22
C LEU A 263 8.10 4.31 15.22
N ARG A 264 6.79 4.05 15.07
CA ARG A 264 5.77 4.85 14.34
C ARG A 264 6.26 5.51 13.04
N LEU A 265 5.90 4.91 11.90
CA LEU A 265 5.95 5.51 10.55
C LEU A 265 7.15 6.45 10.37
N SER A 266 8.37 5.89 10.33
CA SER A 266 9.57 6.65 10.00
C SER A 266 9.26 7.57 8.81
N LEU A 267 9.32 8.87 9.06
CA LEU A 267 8.99 9.96 8.13
C LEU A 267 10.05 10.07 7.02
N CYS A 268 10.61 8.95 6.57
CA CYS A 268 11.65 8.96 5.55
C CYS A 268 11.00 9.23 4.19
N TRP A 269 11.12 10.48 3.79
CA TRP A 269 10.84 10.96 2.45
C TRP A 269 11.68 10.17 1.46
N SER A 270 11.07 9.42 0.55
CA SER A 270 11.81 9.04 -0.66
C SER A 270 11.85 10.28 -1.57
N SER A 271 13.04 10.85 -1.76
CA SER A 271 13.29 11.95 -2.72
C SER A 271 13.01 11.56 -4.18
N THR A 272 12.50 10.36 -4.44
CA THR A 272 12.32 9.81 -5.80
C THR A 272 10.95 10.06 -6.42
N GLU A 273 9.96 10.56 -5.67
CA GLU A 273 8.60 10.80 -6.21
C GLU A 273 8.18 12.27 -6.16
N MET A 274 8.98 13.18 -6.73
CA MET A 274 8.46 14.44 -7.31
C MET A 274 9.52 15.17 -8.13
N GLY A 275 9.30 15.25 -9.45
CA GLY A 275 9.85 16.26 -10.35
C GLY A 275 11.38 16.41 -10.38
N ARG A 276 12.09 15.56 -11.13
CA ARG A 276 13.35 16.01 -11.73
C ARG A 276 13.02 16.92 -12.92
N GLN A 277 13.30 18.21 -12.79
CA GLN A 277 13.54 19.05 -13.96
C GLN A 277 14.89 18.61 -14.56
N PRO A 278 15.06 18.58 -15.90
CA PRO A 278 16.33 18.23 -16.55
C PRO A 278 17.45 19.29 -16.37
N GLY A 279 17.51 19.94 -15.21
CA GLY A 279 18.56 20.87 -14.78
C GLY A 279 19.13 20.58 -13.39
N ASP A 280 18.48 19.73 -12.59
CA ASP A 280 18.94 19.43 -11.22
C ASP A 280 19.93 18.25 -11.19
N GLN A 281 20.99 18.34 -12.00
CA GLN A 281 22.18 17.51 -11.80
C GLN A 281 23.14 18.27 -10.88
N VAL A 282 23.40 17.73 -9.70
CA VAL A 282 24.54 18.12 -8.88
C VAL A 282 25.80 17.90 -9.74
N PRO A 283 26.71 18.88 -9.90
CA PRO A 283 27.94 18.66 -10.63
C PRO A 283 28.73 17.55 -9.94
N LEU A 284 29.01 16.46 -10.66
CA LEU A 284 30.04 15.54 -10.23
C LEU A 284 31.36 16.32 -10.20
N THR A 285 31.86 16.60 -9.00
CA THR A 285 33.25 17.03 -8.80
C THR A 285 34.14 15.95 -9.38
N THR A 286 34.64 16.23 -10.58
CA THR A 286 35.67 15.46 -11.24
C THR A 286 36.98 15.92 -10.62
N THR A 287 37.45 15.24 -9.57
CA THR A 287 38.86 15.32 -9.19
C THR A 287 39.65 14.53 -10.22
N GLN A 288 40.09 15.23 -11.27
CA GLN A 288 41.24 14.79 -12.05
C GLN A 288 42.47 14.93 -11.16
N SER A 289 43.09 13.83 -10.77
CA SER A 289 44.51 13.83 -10.41
C SER A 289 45.25 12.96 -11.42
N THR A 290 45.95 13.65 -12.31
CA THR A 290 47.04 13.13 -13.15
C THR A 290 48.02 12.32 -12.31
N GLY A 291 48.44 11.16 -12.85
CA GLY A 291 49.13 10.11 -12.10
C GLY A 291 50.63 10.28 -11.91
N ALA A 292 51.20 9.37 -11.10
CA ALA A 292 52.51 8.75 -11.30
C ALA A 292 52.76 7.62 -10.28
N VAL A 293 52.85 6.38 -10.80
CA VAL A 293 53.98 5.45 -10.62
C VAL A 293 54.44 5.05 -9.19
N SER A 294 54.12 3.77 -8.88
CA SER A 294 55.02 2.71 -8.36
C SER A 294 55.09 2.35 -6.87
N LYS A 295 55.21 1.02 -6.69
CA LYS A 295 55.82 0.23 -5.59
C LYS A 295 54.94 -0.11 -4.36
N THR A 296 54.51 -1.37 -4.30
CA THR A 296 54.54 -2.19 -3.07
C THR A 296 56.02 -2.56 -2.75
N PRO A 297 56.39 -3.20 -1.61
CA PRO A 297 55.63 -3.63 -0.42
C PRO A 297 56.29 -3.26 0.93
N LYS A 298 55.61 -3.48 2.08
CA LYS A 298 56.09 -4.25 3.25
C LYS A 298 55.32 -3.95 4.55
N ASP A 299 55.17 -5.04 5.29
CA ASP A 299 54.65 -5.22 6.66
C ASP A 299 55.14 -4.19 7.67
N TRP A 300 54.37 -3.94 8.75
CA TRP A 300 54.77 -4.04 10.17
C TRP A 300 53.51 -4.01 11.06
N HIS A 301 53.53 -4.88 12.08
CA HIS A 301 52.62 -4.99 13.23
C HIS A 301 52.32 -3.61 13.89
N THR A 302 51.23 -3.36 14.62
CA THR A 302 50.89 -3.94 15.93
C THR A 302 49.54 -3.39 16.42
N ALA A 303 48.89 -4.16 17.29
CA ALA A 303 47.68 -3.93 18.08
C ALA A 303 47.37 -2.51 18.57
N SER A 304 46.07 -2.16 18.65
CA SER A 304 45.35 -1.92 19.92
C SER A 304 43.92 -1.39 19.71
N GLN A 305 43.06 -1.72 20.68
CA GLN A 305 41.75 -1.13 20.99
C GLN A 305 40.48 -1.77 20.38
N VAL A 306 40.17 -2.97 20.88
CA VAL A 306 38.80 -3.35 21.24
C VAL A 306 38.66 -3.11 22.75
N SER A 307 37.82 -2.18 23.20
CA SER A 307 37.20 -2.18 24.56
C SER A 307 36.49 -0.86 24.94
N VAL A 308 35.39 -0.51 24.28
CA VAL A 308 34.28 0.27 24.87
C VAL A 308 33.08 -0.10 24.01
N ILE A 309 32.08 -0.87 24.41
CA ILE A 309 31.03 -0.57 25.39
C ILE A 309 30.43 -1.94 25.76
N LYS A 310 30.70 -2.44 26.97
CA LYS A 310 30.02 -3.61 27.54
C LYS A 310 30.15 -3.58 29.07
N SER A 311 29.43 -2.66 29.71
CA SER A 311 29.26 -2.67 31.17
C SER A 311 28.16 -1.70 31.58
N GLU A 312 26.90 -2.11 31.40
CA GLU A 312 25.78 -1.61 32.20
C GLU A 312 24.58 -2.52 31.96
N LEU A 313 24.60 -3.67 32.64
CA LEU A 313 23.46 -4.55 32.96
C LEU A 313 24.05 -5.85 33.52
N LEU A 314 24.27 -5.90 34.84
CA LEU A 314 24.01 -7.04 35.75
C LEU A 314 24.74 -6.88 37.10
N SER A 315 24.03 -7.26 38.17
CA SER A 315 24.38 -7.31 39.62
C SER A 315 23.99 -6.05 40.42
N ALA A 316 22.77 -5.89 40.99
CA ALA A 316 22.11 -6.63 42.10
C ALA A 316 22.84 -6.50 43.47
N PRO A 317 22.24 -6.70 44.68
CA PRO A 317 20.83 -6.98 45.09
C PRO A 317 20.35 -6.21 46.38
N GLY A 318 19.11 -6.46 46.86
CA GLY A 318 18.84 -6.67 48.30
C GLY A 318 17.87 -5.74 49.09
N GLN A 319 16.62 -6.22 49.25
CA GLN A 319 15.87 -6.46 50.53
C GLN A 319 15.11 -5.37 51.37
N ILE A 320 13.83 -5.72 51.66
CA ILE A 320 12.98 -5.53 52.89
C ILE A 320 12.20 -4.17 52.98
N THR A 321 10.88 -4.05 53.22
CA THR A 321 9.97 -4.70 54.21
C THR A 321 8.48 -4.56 53.84
N LEU A 322 7.66 -5.50 54.34
CA LEU A 322 6.21 -5.46 54.50
C LEU A 322 5.71 -4.34 55.44
N MET A 323 4.57 -3.73 55.09
CA MET A 323 3.38 -3.56 55.92
C MET A 323 2.15 -3.40 55.01
#